data_AF-A0A968WEC0-F1
#
_entry.id   AF-A0A968WEC0-F1
#
_cell.length_a   1.000
_cell.length_b   1.000
_cell.length_c   1.000
_cell.angle_alpha   90.00
_cell.angle_beta   90.00
_cell.angle_gamma   90.00
#
_symmetry.space_group_name_H-M   'P 1'
#
loop_
_entity.id
_entity.type
_entity.pdbx_description
1 polymer ?
#
loop_
_entity_poly.entity_id
_entity_poly.type
_entity_poly.pdbx_seq_one_letter_code
_entity_poly.pdbx_strand_id
1 'polypeptide(L)'
;MSRDALVVGINKYPFLKDSTGSYQHLTTPASDAEAIAQLLEVHKNFRVKRFPASIIDGKSQVDPDKPFKTEELEKAILDLFLPETEKPPETALLFFAGHGLRKQLRQNLTQGFLAASDVNPGKIWGFSLRDLWDILQQSQVKQQIIWLDCCFAPIWCY
;
A
#
# COMPACT_ATOMS: atom_id res chain seq x y z
N MET A 1 -3.55 -9.04 -22.70
CA MET A 1 -3.12 -7.92 -21.84
C MET A 1 -2.95 -8.46 -20.44
N SER A 2 -1.74 -8.48 -19.89
CA SER A 2 -1.48 -8.88 -18.50
C SER A 2 -1.80 -7.73 -17.57
N ARG A 3 -2.49 -8.02 -16.47
CA ARG A 3 -2.90 -7.03 -15.47
C ARG A 3 -2.55 -7.54 -14.09
N ASP A 4 -1.74 -6.79 -13.37
CA ASP A 4 -1.29 -7.14 -12.02
C ASP A 4 -1.80 -6.11 -11.03
N ALA A 5 -2.24 -6.57 -9.86
CA ALA A 5 -2.67 -5.69 -8.79
C ALA A 5 -1.98 -6.06 -7.48
N LEU A 6 -1.57 -5.02 -6.76
CA LEU A 6 -1.15 -5.09 -5.38
C LEU A 6 -2.23 -4.44 -4.52
N VAL A 7 -2.77 -5.22 -3.59
CA VAL A 7 -3.86 -4.79 -2.71
C VAL A 7 -3.37 -4.91 -1.27
N VAL A 8 -3.30 -3.77 -0.58
CA VAL A 8 -2.73 -3.64 0.76
C VAL A 8 -3.76 -3.06 1.70
N GLY A 9 -4.04 -3.72 2.82
CA GLY A 9 -4.93 -3.24 3.86
C GLY A 9 -4.34 -3.48 5.25
N ILE A 10 -3.93 -2.42 5.94
CA ILE A 10 -3.19 -2.55 7.22
C ILE A 10 -4.05 -2.05 8.38
N ASN A 11 -4.32 -2.96 9.32
CA ASN A 11 -5.10 -2.67 10.53
C ASN A 11 -4.21 -2.46 11.76
N LYS A 12 -3.07 -3.16 11.85
CA LYS A 12 -2.23 -3.17 13.07
C LYS A 12 -1.05 -2.22 12.96
N TYR A 13 -0.86 -1.44 14.02
CA TYR A 13 0.13 -0.37 14.17
C TYR A 13 0.68 -0.34 15.60
N PRO A 14 1.40 -1.40 16.04
CA PRO A 14 1.87 -1.56 17.42
C PRO A 14 2.90 -0.50 17.88
N PHE A 15 3.37 0.38 17.00
CA PHE A 15 4.33 1.44 17.34
C PHE A 15 3.80 2.85 17.06
N LEU A 16 2.59 2.97 16.52
CA LEU A 16 1.93 4.26 16.30
C LEU A 16 0.96 4.53 17.45
N LYS A 17 1.29 5.53 18.28
CA LYS A 17 0.45 5.95 19.41
C LYS A 17 -0.13 7.33 19.19
N ASP A 18 -1.32 7.58 19.72
CA ASP A 18 -1.89 8.93 19.77
C ASP A 18 -1.37 9.71 20.99
N SER A 19 -1.89 10.92 21.20
CA SER A 19 -1.54 11.78 22.34
C SER A 19 -1.92 11.20 23.71
N THR A 20 -2.82 10.22 23.75
CA THR A 20 -3.22 9.52 24.98
C THR A 20 -2.34 8.29 25.26
N GLY A 21 -1.46 7.93 24.32
CA GLY A 21 -0.62 6.75 24.40
C GLY A 21 -1.31 5.48 23.90
N SER A 22 -2.52 5.59 23.36
CA SER A 22 -3.29 4.47 22.80
C SER A 22 -2.78 4.12 21.40
N TYR A 23 -2.75 2.83 21.05
CA TYR A 23 -2.32 2.38 19.73
C TYR A 23 -3.35 2.76 18.67
N GLN A 24 -2.89 3.35 17.57
CA GLN A 24 -3.73 3.80 16.46
C GLN A 24 -4.06 2.65 15.49
N HIS A 25 -4.64 1.57 16.00
CA HIS A 25 -5.15 0.48 15.17
C HIS A 25 -6.37 0.91 14.35
N LEU A 26 -6.52 0.35 13.16
CA LEU A 26 -7.67 0.51 12.28
C LEU A 26 -8.45 -0.81 12.20
N THR A 27 -9.72 -0.73 11.81
CA THR A 27 -10.63 -1.89 11.77
C THR A 27 -11.07 -2.27 10.36
N THR A 28 -11.19 -1.31 9.44
CA THR A 28 -11.75 -1.53 8.09
C THR A 28 -10.74 -1.80 6.97
N PRO A 29 -9.48 -1.28 6.97
CA PRO A 29 -8.60 -1.38 5.80
C PRO A 29 -8.39 -2.78 5.23
N ALA A 30 -8.21 -3.80 6.08
CA ALA A 30 -8.08 -5.18 5.62
C ALA A 30 -9.34 -5.69 4.91
N SER A 31 -10.53 -5.36 5.40
CA SER A 31 -11.81 -5.72 4.79
C SER A 31 -12.03 -4.98 3.47
N ASP A 32 -11.71 -3.68 3.44
CA ASP A 32 -11.85 -2.84 2.24
C ASP A 32 -10.91 -3.34 1.13
N ALA A 33 -9.66 -3.65 1.49
CA ALA A 33 -8.67 -4.25 0.60
C ALA A 33 -9.14 -5.62 0.08
N GLU A 34 -9.64 -6.52 0.94
CA GLU A 34 -10.12 -7.82 0.49
C GLU A 34 -11.30 -7.71 -0.48
N ALA A 35 -12.25 -6.79 -0.23
CA ALA A 35 -13.37 -6.53 -1.14
C ALA A 35 -12.89 -6.06 -2.53
N ILE A 36 -11.91 -5.14 -2.57
CA ILE A 36 -11.29 -4.69 -3.83
C ILE A 36 -10.55 -5.84 -4.52
N ALA A 37 -9.80 -6.65 -3.78
CA ALA A 37 -9.09 -7.80 -4.34
C ALA A 37 -10.04 -8.76 -5.05
N GLN A 38 -11.17 -9.10 -4.41
CA GLN A 38 -12.18 -9.98 -4.98
C GLN A 38 -12.82 -9.38 -6.24
N LEU A 39 -13.15 -8.08 -6.23
CA LEU A 39 -13.70 -7.40 -7.40
C LEU A 39 -12.73 -7.40 -8.59
N LEU A 40 -11.43 -7.19 -8.35
CA LEU A 40 -10.39 -7.17 -9.37
C LEU A 40 -10.17 -8.56 -10.00
N GLU A 41 -10.20 -9.62 -9.18
CA GLU A 41 -10.10 -11.01 -9.66
C GLU A 41 -11.31 -11.41 -10.50
N VAL A 42 -12.53 -11.12 -10.04
CA VAL A 42 -13.77 -11.57 -10.68
C VAL A 42 -14.06 -10.81 -11.98
N HIS A 43 -13.88 -9.48 -11.99
CA HIS A 43 -14.45 -8.65 -13.06
C HIS A 43 -13.44 -8.07 -14.03
N LYS A 44 -12.13 -8.11 -13.72
CA LYS A 44 -11.13 -7.32 -14.48
C LYS A 44 -9.89 -8.12 -14.91
N ASN A 45 -9.88 -9.43 -14.67
CA ASN A 45 -8.79 -10.36 -15.01
C ASN A 45 -7.43 -9.92 -14.44
N PHE A 46 -7.42 -9.31 -13.25
CA PHE A 46 -6.18 -8.99 -12.55
C PHE A 46 -5.62 -10.23 -11.85
N ARG A 47 -4.30 -10.38 -11.87
CA ARG A 47 -3.57 -11.26 -10.94
C ARG A 47 -3.28 -10.45 -9.68
N VAL A 48 -3.98 -10.78 -8.60
CA VAL A 48 -3.96 -9.98 -7.37
C VAL A 48 -3.01 -10.56 -6.34
N LYS A 49 -2.07 -9.73 -5.87
CA LYS A 49 -1.28 -9.98 -4.65
C LYS A 49 -1.91 -9.20 -3.50
N ARG A 50 -2.16 -9.89 -2.38
CA ARG A 50 -2.77 -9.34 -1.16
C ARG A 50 -1.71 -9.17 -0.08
N PHE A 51 -1.75 -8.09 0.69
CA PHE A 51 -0.91 -7.93 1.87
C PHE A 51 -1.60 -7.14 3.00
N PRO A 52 -1.33 -7.46 4.28
CA PRO A 52 -0.70 -8.70 4.73
C PRO A 52 -1.54 -9.92 4.32
N ALA A 53 -0.92 -11.01 3.86
CA ALA A 53 -1.65 -12.21 3.42
C ALA A 53 -1.56 -13.35 4.44
N SER A 54 -2.69 -14.04 4.63
CA SER A 54 -2.78 -15.33 5.32
C SER A 54 -3.82 -16.23 4.64
N ILE A 55 -3.77 -17.53 4.93
CA ILE A 55 -4.81 -18.47 4.51
C ILE A 55 -5.96 -18.40 5.52
N ILE A 56 -7.08 -17.81 5.12
CA ILE A 56 -8.32 -17.70 5.90
C ILE A 56 -9.40 -18.46 5.14
N ASP A 57 -10.09 -19.39 5.80
CA ASP A 57 -11.11 -20.25 5.19
C ASP A 57 -10.62 -20.98 3.92
N GLY A 58 -9.36 -21.41 3.93
CA GLY A 58 -8.74 -22.13 2.82
C GLY A 58 -8.36 -21.28 1.60
N LYS A 59 -8.48 -19.94 1.70
CA LYS A 59 -8.13 -19.00 0.62
C LYS A 59 -7.12 -17.96 1.11
N SER A 60 -6.26 -17.50 0.20
CA SER A 60 -5.37 -16.37 0.49
C SER A 60 -6.20 -15.09 0.57
N GLN A 61 -6.20 -14.43 1.73
CA GLN A 61 -6.97 -13.22 2.01
C GLN A 61 -6.09 -12.18 2.69
N VAL A 62 -6.53 -10.91 2.66
CA VAL A 62 -5.92 -9.85 3.47
C VAL A 62 -6.19 -10.13 4.96
N ASP A 63 -5.13 -10.31 5.74
CA ASP A 63 -5.19 -10.66 7.15
C ASP A 63 -5.30 -9.39 8.01
N PRO A 64 -6.39 -9.21 8.77
CA PRO A 64 -6.61 -8.04 9.61
C PRO A 64 -5.73 -7.99 10.87
N ASP A 65 -5.13 -9.11 11.28
CA ASP A 65 -4.38 -9.21 12.53
C ASP A 65 -2.86 -9.34 12.32
N LYS A 66 -2.43 -9.64 11.10
CA LYS A 66 -1.02 -9.77 10.75
C LYS A 66 -0.38 -8.40 10.49
N PRO A 67 0.79 -8.10 11.11
CA PRO A 67 1.55 -6.90 10.78
C PRO A 67 2.18 -7.02 9.38
N PHE A 68 2.40 -5.88 8.74
CA PHE A 68 3.11 -5.77 7.47
C PHE A 68 4.08 -4.60 7.53
N LYS A 69 5.38 -4.84 7.32
CA LYS A 69 6.45 -3.87 7.57
C LYS A 69 6.70 -2.97 6.37
N THR A 70 7.38 -1.85 6.63
CA THR A 70 7.72 -0.85 5.61
C THR A 70 8.57 -1.45 4.50
N GLU A 71 9.56 -2.28 4.83
CA GLU A 71 10.42 -2.96 3.86
C GLU A 71 9.63 -3.95 2.97
N GLU A 72 8.66 -4.66 3.56
CA GLU A 72 7.81 -5.59 2.81
C GLU A 72 6.88 -4.84 1.84
N LEU A 73 6.35 -3.69 2.27
CA LEU A 73 5.55 -2.81 1.42
C LEU A 73 6.37 -2.25 0.26
N GLU A 74 7.58 -1.75 0.54
CA GLU A 74 8.51 -1.25 -0.47
C GLU A 74 8.82 -2.34 -1.52
N LYS A 75 9.20 -3.53 -1.06
CA LYS A 75 9.47 -4.66 -1.96
C LYS A 75 8.26 -5.00 -2.82
N ALA A 76 7.06 -5.05 -2.25
CA ALA A 76 5.85 -5.38 -2.99
C ALA A 76 5.55 -4.33 -4.08
N ILE A 77 5.75 -3.04 -3.80
CA ILE A 77 5.58 -1.94 -4.76
C ILE A 77 6.63 -2.03 -5.89
N LEU A 78 7.89 -2.30 -5.55
CA LEU A 78 8.96 -2.52 -6.53
C LEU A 78 8.64 -3.71 -7.44
N ASP A 79 8.24 -4.85 -6.87
CA ASP A 79 7.85 -6.05 -7.62
C ASP A 79 6.67 -5.78 -8.59
N LEU A 80 5.81 -4.80 -8.28
CA LEU A 80 4.65 -4.44 -9.11
C LEU A 80 5.04 -3.51 -10.26
N PHE A 81 5.76 -2.42 -9.98
CA PHE A 81 6.02 -1.35 -10.95
C PHE A 81 7.39 -1.44 -11.63
N LEU A 82 8.38 -2.08 -11.02
CA LEU A 82 9.70 -2.33 -11.58
C LEU A 82 10.00 -3.84 -11.59
N PRO A 83 9.15 -4.66 -12.24
CA PRO A 83 9.36 -6.11 -12.23
C PRO A 83 10.63 -6.47 -13.02
N GLU A 84 11.43 -7.36 -12.45
CA GLU A 84 12.63 -7.92 -13.10
C GLU A 84 12.24 -8.95 -14.19
N THR A 85 11.53 -8.51 -15.21
CA THR A 85 11.05 -9.35 -16.32
C THR A 85 11.13 -8.59 -17.64
N GLU A 86 11.46 -9.31 -18.72
CA GLU A 86 11.51 -8.73 -20.08
C GLU A 86 10.14 -8.23 -20.57
N LYS A 87 9.03 -8.71 -19.96
CA LYS A 87 7.66 -8.38 -20.36
C LYS A 87 6.85 -7.94 -19.15
N PRO A 88 6.97 -6.66 -18.72
CA PRO A 88 6.16 -6.12 -17.62
C PRO A 88 4.65 -6.23 -17.93
N PRO A 89 3.79 -6.22 -16.90
CA PRO A 89 2.35 -6.17 -17.13
C PRO A 89 1.97 -4.91 -17.90
N GLU A 90 0.88 -5.00 -18.66
CA GLU A 90 0.36 -3.86 -19.41
C GLU A 90 -0.32 -2.86 -18.48
N THR A 91 -1.01 -3.38 -17.46
CA THR A 91 -1.62 -2.59 -16.39
C THR A 91 -1.11 -3.06 -15.02
N ALA A 92 -0.68 -2.12 -14.18
CA ALA A 92 -0.39 -2.34 -12.77
C ALA A 92 -1.28 -1.45 -11.92
N LEU A 93 -1.92 -2.03 -10.91
CA LEU A 93 -2.76 -1.32 -9.96
C LEU A 93 -2.24 -1.48 -8.54
N LEU A 94 -2.03 -0.38 -7.83
CA LEU A 94 -1.80 -0.35 -6.38
C LEU A 94 -3.07 0.16 -5.70
N PHE A 95 -3.66 -0.66 -4.83
CA PHE A 95 -4.64 -0.23 -3.84
C PHE A 95 -4.00 -0.31 -2.46
N PHE A 96 -4.01 0.80 -1.73
CA PHE A 96 -3.52 0.87 -0.36
C PHE A 96 -4.58 1.47 0.53
N ALA A 97 -4.95 0.75 1.59
CA ALA A 97 -5.80 1.22 2.67
C ALA A 97 -5.05 1.16 4.01
N GLY A 98 -5.09 2.26 4.77
CA GLY A 98 -4.41 2.35 6.06
C GLY A 98 -4.12 3.79 6.48
N HIS A 99 -3.18 3.97 7.41
CA HIS A 99 -2.72 5.30 7.80
C HIS A 99 -1.84 5.93 6.72
N GLY A 100 -1.98 7.25 6.55
CA GLY A 100 -0.99 8.07 5.86
C GLY A 100 -0.38 9.06 6.84
N LEU A 101 0.92 9.28 6.74
CA LEU A 101 1.67 10.18 7.63
C LEU A 101 2.19 11.38 6.85
N ARG A 102 2.31 12.51 7.56
CA ARG A 102 2.95 13.74 7.04
C ARG A 102 4.09 14.14 7.94
N LYS A 103 5.25 14.37 7.34
CA LYS A 103 6.41 14.97 7.98
C LYS A 103 6.60 16.39 7.48
N GLN A 104 6.57 17.37 8.37
CA GLN A 104 6.96 18.74 8.03
C GLN A 104 8.49 18.81 7.90
N LEU A 105 8.99 19.21 6.73
CA LEU A 105 10.42 19.39 6.49
C LEU A 105 10.85 20.86 6.69
N ARG A 106 10.03 21.81 6.21
CA ARG A 106 10.14 23.27 6.42
C ARG A 106 8.75 23.91 6.34
N GLN A 107 8.58 25.19 6.67
CA GLN A 107 7.29 25.90 6.72
C GLN A 107 6.28 25.58 5.60
N ASN A 108 6.73 25.43 4.35
CA ASN A 108 5.86 25.13 3.20
C ASN A 108 6.20 23.82 2.48
N LEU A 109 6.98 22.94 3.12
CA LEU A 109 7.40 21.67 2.53
C LEU A 109 7.02 20.52 3.46
N THR A 110 6.09 19.68 2.98
CA THR A 110 5.69 18.45 3.64
C THR A 110 6.06 17.26 2.78
N GLN A 111 6.38 16.14 3.43
CA GLN A 111 6.56 14.85 2.78
C GLN A 111 5.50 13.89 3.31
N GLY A 112 4.82 13.20 2.39
CA GLY A 112 3.81 12.19 2.72
C GLY A 112 4.39 10.77 2.69
N PHE A 113 3.83 9.90 3.53
CA PHE A 113 4.23 8.51 3.65
C PHE A 113 3.01 7.59 3.76
N LEU A 114 3.09 6.40 3.18
CA LEU A 114 2.19 5.29 3.45
C LEU A 114 2.67 4.57 4.71
N ALA A 115 1.79 4.43 5.71
CA ALA A 115 2.17 3.83 6.98
C ALA A 115 2.01 2.32 6.96
N ALA A 116 3.12 1.61 7.14
CA ALA A 116 3.15 0.19 7.46
C ALA A 116 3.07 -0.06 8.98
N SER A 117 2.94 -1.31 9.42
CA SER A 117 2.74 -1.65 10.84
C SER A 117 3.90 -1.25 11.76
N ASP A 118 5.12 -1.13 11.22
CA ASP A 118 6.33 -0.78 11.96
C ASP A 118 6.61 0.72 12.05
N VAL A 119 5.69 1.58 11.55
CA VAL A 119 5.88 3.02 11.67
C VAL A 119 5.97 3.46 13.13
N ASN A 120 6.96 4.31 13.38
CA ASN A 120 7.23 4.93 14.65
C ASN A 120 7.78 6.33 14.36
N PRO A 121 6.94 7.38 14.35
CA PRO A 121 7.36 8.75 14.08
C PRO A 121 8.48 9.17 15.02
N GLY A 122 9.71 9.22 14.50
CA GLY A 122 10.95 9.39 15.27
C GLY A 122 12.05 8.40 14.88
N LYS A 123 11.68 7.25 14.33
CA LYS A 123 12.58 6.25 13.77
C LYS A 123 12.21 5.86 12.33
N ILE A 124 10.95 5.47 12.11
CA ILE A 124 10.45 4.95 10.83
C ILE A 124 9.17 5.71 10.47
N TRP A 125 9.20 6.47 9.37
CA TRP A 125 8.06 7.26 8.90
C TRP A 125 7.12 6.48 7.95
N GLY A 126 7.51 5.28 7.51
CA GLY A 126 6.80 4.49 6.50
C GLY A 126 7.39 4.68 5.11
N PHE A 127 6.65 4.24 4.09
CA PHE A 127 7.07 4.28 2.69
C PHE A 127 6.79 5.66 2.07
N SER A 128 7.80 6.29 1.50
CA SER A 128 7.74 7.67 1.00
C SER A 128 6.92 7.78 -0.30
N LEU A 129 5.98 8.73 -0.35
CA LEU A 129 5.24 9.02 -1.59
C LEU A 129 6.13 9.65 -2.69
N ARG A 130 7.26 10.24 -2.30
CA ARG A 130 8.25 10.70 -3.28
C ARG A 130 8.94 9.52 -3.94
N ASP A 131 9.26 8.49 -3.16
CA ASP A 131 9.92 7.29 -3.66
C ASP A 131 8.95 6.49 -4.54
N LEU A 132 7.66 6.44 -4.15
CA LEU A 132 6.59 5.95 -5.02
C LEU A 132 6.59 6.69 -6.36
N TRP A 133 6.62 8.02 -6.36
CA TRP A 133 6.65 8.82 -7.58
C TRP A 133 7.86 8.47 -8.46
N ASP A 134 9.06 8.41 -7.86
CA ASP A 134 10.29 8.07 -8.57
C ASP A 134 10.25 6.65 -9.18
N ILE A 135 9.61 5.70 -8.50
CA ILE A 135 9.35 4.34 -9.01
C ILE A 135 8.40 4.38 -10.22
N LEU A 136 7.29 5.11 -10.14
CA LEU A 136 6.31 5.22 -11.22
C LEU A 136 6.91 5.86 -12.49
N GLN A 137 7.76 6.87 -12.32
CA GLN A 137 8.47 7.51 -13.45
C GLN A 137 9.44 6.56 -14.16
N GLN A 138 10.04 5.62 -13.44
CA GLN A 138 10.96 4.63 -14.00
C GLN A 138 10.25 3.38 -14.54
N SER A 139 8.98 3.20 -14.22
CA SER A 139 8.22 2.01 -14.59
C SER A 139 8.00 1.92 -16.10
N GLN A 140 8.24 0.74 -16.65
CA GLN A 140 7.89 0.40 -18.03
C GLN A 140 6.43 -0.07 -18.18
N VAL A 141 5.67 -0.14 -17.08
CA VAL A 141 4.24 -0.45 -17.12
C VAL A 141 3.49 0.69 -17.79
N LYS A 142 2.71 0.35 -18.83
CA LYS A 142 2.02 1.34 -19.67
C LYS A 142 0.86 2.02 -18.94
N GLN A 143 0.09 1.26 -18.16
CA GLN A 143 -1.05 1.77 -17.40
C GLN A 143 -0.81 1.57 -15.91
N GLN A 144 -0.56 2.66 -15.20
CA GLN A 144 -0.28 2.66 -13.77
C GLN A 144 -1.47 3.30 -13.05
N ILE A 145 -2.12 2.56 -12.16
CA ILE A 145 -3.30 3.00 -11.43
C ILE A 145 -2.98 2.97 -9.93
N ILE A 146 -3.15 4.10 -9.24
CA ILE A 146 -2.86 4.22 -7.80
C ILE A 146 -4.13 4.67 -7.07
N TRP A 147 -4.62 3.84 -6.16
CA TRP A 147 -5.74 4.12 -5.27
C TRP A 147 -5.24 4.14 -3.84
N LEU A 148 -5.23 5.33 -3.23
CA LEU A 148 -4.80 5.53 -1.85
C LEU A 148 -6.01 5.88 -1.00
N ASP A 149 -6.46 4.92 -0.20
CA ASP A 149 -7.45 5.11 0.85
C ASP A 149 -6.74 5.30 2.20
N CYS A 150 -6.11 6.47 2.34
CA CYS A 150 -5.42 6.84 3.57
C CYS A 150 -5.53 8.35 3.81
N CYS A 151 -5.50 8.73 5.09
CA CYS A 151 -5.43 10.14 5.45
C CYS A 151 -4.24 10.78 4.76
N PHE A 152 -4.39 12.04 4.36
CA PHE A 152 -3.30 12.84 3.80
C PHE A 152 -2.74 12.40 2.44
N ALA A 153 -3.34 11.40 1.79
CA ALA A 153 -3.10 11.08 0.40
C ALA A 153 -3.25 12.34 -0.47
N PRO A 154 -2.22 12.74 -1.24
CA PRO A 154 -2.44 13.67 -2.32
C PRO A 154 -3.30 12.97 -3.38
N ILE A 155 -4.33 13.63 -3.88
CA ILE A 155 -5.02 13.17 -5.09
C ILE A 155 -4.03 13.31 -6.25
N TRP A 156 -3.50 12.20 -6.75
CA TRP A 156 -2.73 12.14 -7.99
C TRP A 156 -3.64 11.54 -9.08
N CYS A 157 -4.16 12.38 -9.97
CA CYS A 157 -4.82 11.93 -11.20
C CYS A 157 -3.90 12.27 -12.37
N TYR A 158 -3.45 11.25 -13.12
CA TYR A 158 -2.88 11.39 -14.46
C TYR A 158 -3.53 10.37 -15.39
#